data_AF-A0A9E5SAK4-F1
#
_entry.id   AF-A0A9E5SAK4-F1
#
_cell.length_a   1.000
_cell.length_b   1.000
_cell.length_c   1.000
_cell.angle_alpha   90.00
_cell.angle_beta   90.00
_cell.angle_gamma   90.00
#
_symmetry.space_group_name_H-M   'P 1'
#
loop_
_entity.id
_entity.type
_entity.pdbx_description
1 polymer ?
#
loop_
_entity_poly.entity_id
_entity_poly.type
_entity_poly.pdbx_seq_one_letter_code
_entity_poly.pdbx_strand_id
1 'polypeptide(L)'
;MEVYLNNAATSWPKPEVVYRAVDAFLRRHGASQGRGGFRRSREATSIIEDCRRKLAEFLNAPDPSRIIFTKNCSEALNTAIKGVLRRGDHVITSSMEHNSVWRPLKTLEKKGVISLTEIKCGQRGDIDLDAVKDAFQPRTRLLVCTHASNVTGTIFPLAELAELAHGHNTLLLVDAAQTAGVLPLDIDEMGIDLLAVSGHKGLLGPQGTGALYIASDLILETLMEGGTGSSSLLPFQPVELPGRFEVGTHNGPGLAGLGAALDFIITTGVNEIRTKEHRLTGLVIDRLLSIPGVVVYGPQDPDQQVGVVSFNILDVNPEDVGSVLDEVYNIMVRTGLHCAPQAHRTIGTIGRGTVRVSPSFFNTEDEIIYFLDAVREIASQAGSARAVKSEKSDYITGYKIQQTSPCFTDGSRVRVVASLSRDISELFPYLNAVLRGDFDQERMLFTCSYGERPIVLQAQQVTVGKTEDMATAGEILDAVVAILNKVAAKRETIVPTTLPQFQLSPFDIYKYFPRTNCRDCGEVTCLAFAAGVIQGQHTLEQCPQLKEEKKAVLEEKLADYFAHLLPKGDELEL
;
A
#
# COMPACT_ATOMS: atom_id res chain seq x y z
N MET A 1 -7.32 -29.00 2.08
CA MET A 1 -6.87 -28.57 0.74
C MET A 1 -5.57 -27.78 0.95
N GLU A 2 -4.56 -27.90 0.08
CA GLU A 2 -3.35 -27.06 0.16
C GLU A 2 -3.53 -25.84 -0.75
N VAL A 3 -3.33 -24.63 -0.22
CA VAL A 3 -3.55 -23.39 -0.96
C VAL A 3 -2.38 -22.43 -0.79
N TYR A 4 -1.76 -22.01 -1.91
CA TYR A 4 -0.67 -21.05 -1.90
C TYR A 4 -1.11 -19.66 -2.40
N LEU A 5 -1.17 -18.68 -1.50
CA LEU A 5 -1.55 -17.29 -1.78
C LEU A 5 -0.42 -16.31 -1.42
N ASN A 6 0.83 -16.69 -1.68
CA ASN A 6 2.02 -15.88 -1.35
C ASN A 6 2.89 -15.58 -2.58
N ASN A 7 2.28 -15.52 -3.77
CA ASN A 7 2.97 -15.34 -5.05
C ASN A 7 3.72 -13.99 -5.18
N ALA A 8 3.29 -12.95 -4.48
CA ALA A 8 3.98 -11.66 -4.43
C ALA A 8 5.32 -11.71 -3.67
N ALA A 9 5.55 -12.75 -2.86
CA ALA A 9 6.88 -13.04 -2.29
C ALA A 9 7.71 -13.84 -3.30
N THR A 10 7.21 -14.97 -3.77
CA THR A 10 7.79 -15.78 -4.84
C THR A 10 6.68 -16.60 -5.47
N SER A 11 6.65 -16.77 -6.79
CA SER A 11 5.59 -17.57 -7.41
C SER A 11 5.74 -19.05 -7.10
N TRP A 12 4.63 -19.75 -6.89
CA TRP A 12 4.58 -21.20 -6.81
C TRP A 12 3.17 -21.71 -7.15
N PRO A 13 3.04 -22.84 -7.88
CA PRO A 13 4.12 -23.62 -8.51
C PRO A 13 4.77 -22.87 -9.69
N LYS A 14 5.84 -23.45 -10.26
CA LYS A 14 6.36 -23.01 -11.57
C LYS A 14 5.75 -23.88 -12.67
N PRO A 15 5.65 -23.38 -13.92
CA PRO A 15 5.34 -24.23 -15.06
C PRO A 15 6.31 -25.41 -15.18
N GLU A 16 5.82 -26.58 -15.58
CA GLU A 16 6.64 -27.80 -15.76
C GLU A 16 7.85 -27.59 -16.69
N VAL A 17 7.70 -26.73 -17.71
CA VAL A 17 8.78 -26.37 -18.64
C VAL A 17 9.99 -25.73 -17.94
N VAL A 18 9.77 -25.03 -16.82
CA VAL A 18 10.83 -24.40 -16.03
C VAL A 18 11.69 -25.46 -15.34
N TYR A 19 11.08 -26.43 -14.67
CA TYR A 19 11.81 -27.51 -13.99
C TYR A 19 12.64 -28.32 -14.97
N ARG A 20 12.07 -28.65 -16.14
CA ARG A 20 12.76 -29.41 -17.19
C ARG A 20 13.94 -28.64 -17.78
N ALA A 21 13.81 -27.34 -17.98
CA ALA A 21 14.89 -26.51 -18.50
C ALA A 21 16.07 -26.45 -17.52
N VAL A 22 15.80 -26.31 -16.22
CA VAL A 22 16.83 -26.32 -15.16
C VAL A 22 17.55 -27.68 -15.12
N ASP A 23 16.79 -28.79 -15.09
CA ASP A 23 17.37 -30.15 -15.07
C ASP A 23 18.20 -30.44 -16.33
N ALA A 24 17.68 -30.08 -17.51
CA ALA A 24 18.38 -30.25 -18.77
C ALA A 24 19.69 -29.45 -18.81
N PHE A 25 19.69 -28.20 -18.33
CA PHE A 25 20.90 -27.38 -18.26
C PHE A 25 21.97 -28.06 -17.40
N LEU A 26 21.60 -28.51 -16.19
CA LEU A 26 22.54 -29.14 -15.26
C LEU A 26 23.10 -30.46 -15.81
N ARG A 27 22.27 -31.29 -16.45
CA ARG A 27 22.70 -32.59 -16.97
C ARG A 27 23.49 -32.50 -18.28
N ARG A 28 23.20 -31.52 -19.13
CA ARG A 28 23.66 -31.51 -20.54
C ARG A 28 24.49 -30.29 -20.92
N HIS A 29 24.29 -29.14 -20.26
CA HIS A 29 24.86 -27.84 -20.65
C HIS A 29 25.69 -27.14 -19.57
N GLY A 30 26.05 -27.83 -18.47
CA GLY A 30 26.87 -27.30 -17.38
C GLY A 30 28.33 -27.01 -17.76
N ALA A 31 28.56 -26.03 -18.63
CA ALA A 31 29.88 -25.51 -19.00
C ALA A 31 29.93 -23.99 -18.78
N SER A 32 31.14 -23.46 -18.54
CA SER A 32 31.34 -22.02 -18.39
C SER A 32 30.99 -21.28 -19.69
N GLN A 33 30.17 -20.24 -19.57
CA GLN A 33 29.56 -19.53 -20.69
C GLN A 33 30.49 -18.41 -21.18
N GLY A 34 30.57 -18.20 -22.49
CA GLY A 34 31.35 -17.13 -23.14
C GLY A 34 32.87 -17.33 -23.12
N ARG A 35 33.36 -18.41 -22.50
CA ARG A 35 34.79 -18.60 -22.19
C ARG A 35 35.42 -19.85 -22.83
N GLY A 36 34.64 -20.67 -23.52
CA GLY A 36 35.09 -21.92 -24.12
C GLY A 36 34.77 -22.00 -25.62
N GLY A 37 35.75 -22.42 -26.43
CA GLY A 37 35.55 -22.64 -27.86
C GLY A 37 34.80 -23.93 -28.21
N PHE A 38 34.54 -24.81 -27.24
CA PHE A 38 33.97 -26.14 -27.44
C PHE A 38 32.42 -26.14 -27.43
N ARG A 39 31.81 -27.15 -28.08
CA ARG A 39 30.37 -27.23 -28.35
C ARG A 39 29.49 -26.93 -27.13
N ARG A 40 29.72 -27.60 -26.01
CA ARG A 40 28.89 -27.43 -24.79
C ARG A 40 28.94 -26.01 -24.21
N SER A 41 30.08 -25.32 -24.30
CA SER A 41 30.20 -23.92 -23.86
C SER A 41 29.38 -22.99 -24.77
N ARG A 42 29.41 -23.23 -26.09
CA ARG A 42 28.60 -22.48 -27.07
C ARG A 42 27.10 -22.70 -26.86
N GLU A 43 26.68 -23.94 -26.61
CA GLU A 43 25.29 -24.27 -26.30
C GLU A 43 24.82 -23.55 -25.02
N ALA A 44 25.63 -23.58 -23.96
CA ALA A 44 25.34 -22.88 -22.71
C ALA A 44 25.21 -21.36 -22.89
N THR A 45 26.09 -20.74 -23.68
CA THR A 45 25.99 -19.33 -24.07
C THR A 45 24.71 -19.05 -24.85
N SER A 46 24.37 -19.89 -25.83
CA SER A 46 23.17 -19.71 -26.64
C SER A 46 21.89 -19.71 -25.82
N ILE A 47 21.81 -20.53 -24.75
CA ILE A 47 20.64 -20.57 -23.86
C ILE A 47 20.49 -19.24 -23.09
N ILE A 48 21.59 -18.66 -22.64
CA ILE A 48 21.59 -17.38 -21.91
C ILE A 48 21.21 -16.23 -22.84
N GLU A 49 21.80 -16.17 -24.04
CA GLU A 49 21.47 -15.12 -25.00
C GLU A 49 20.04 -15.25 -25.53
N ASP A 50 19.52 -16.47 -25.68
CA ASP A 50 18.11 -16.69 -26.00
C ASP A 50 17.18 -16.22 -24.88
N CYS A 51 17.50 -16.50 -23.62
CA CYS A 51 16.76 -15.94 -22.48
C CYS A 51 16.76 -14.41 -22.51
N ARG A 52 17.89 -13.78 -22.86
CA ARG A 52 18.03 -12.32 -22.93
C ARG A 52 17.17 -11.74 -24.04
N ARG A 53 17.22 -12.35 -25.24
CA ARG A 53 16.39 -11.98 -26.39
C ARG A 53 14.91 -12.10 -26.05
N LYS A 54 14.48 -13.18 -25.41
CA LYS A 54 13.08 -13.38 -24.97
C LYS A 54 12.64 -12.33 -23.96
N LEU A 55 13.51 -11.97 -23.01
CA LEU A 55 13.18 -10.93 -22.04
C LEU A 55 13.10 -9.54 -22.70
N ALA A 56 13.98 -9.25 -23.66
CA ALA A 56 13.90 -8.03 -24.44
C ALA A 56 12.59 -7.96 -25.25
N GLU A 57 12.26 -9.03 -25.97
CA GLU A 57 11.00 -9.18 -26.72
C GLU A 57 9.77 -9.01 -25.80
N PHE A 58 9.79 -9.64 -24.63
CA PHE A 58 8.73 -9.54 -23.63
C PHE A 58 8.50 -8.11 -23.12
N LEU A 59 9.55 -7.31 -23.02
CA LEU A 59 9.50 -5.92 -22.54
C LEU A 59 9.39 -4.88 -23.68
N ASN A 60 9.28 -5.36 -24.93
CA ASN A 60 9.42 -4.56 -26.14
C ASN A 60 10.72 -3.70 -26.17
N ALA A 61 11.82 -4.21 -25.64
CA ALA A 61 13.13 -3.56 -25.71
C ALA A 61 13.78 -3.83 -27.08
N PRO A 62 14.22 -2.79 -27.82
CA PRO A 62 14.72 -2.96 -29.19
C PRO A 62 16.08 -3.66 -29.28
N ASP A 63 16.90 -3.58 -28.22
CA ASP A 63 18.26 -4.14 -28.18
C ASP A 63 18.43 -5.08 -26.96
N PRO A 64 18.54 -6.40 -27.19
CA PRO A 64 18.76 -7.35 -26.10
C PRO A 64 20.01 -7.10 -25.27
N SER A 65 21.05 -6.45 -25.82
CA SER A 65 22.28 -6.15 -25.07
C SER A 65 22.04 -5.19 -23.90
N ARG A 66 20.90 -4.48 -23.91
CA ARG A 66 20.45 -3.56 -22.86
C ARG A 66 19.79 -4.25 -21.67
N ILE A 67 19.52 -5.54 -21.78
CA ILE A 67 19.06 -6.36 -20.68
C ILE A 67 20.29 -6.93 -19.96
N ILE A 68 20.47 -6.55 -18.70
CA ILE A 68 21.57 -6.99 -17.84
C ILE A 68 21.03 -7.98 -16.82
N PHE A 69 21.55 -9.20 -16.80
CA PHE A 69 21.15 -10.18 -15.80
C PHE A 69 21.75 -9.87 -14.44
N THR A 70 20.90 -10.02 -13.42
CA THR A 70 21.25 -9.84 -12.02
C THR A 70 20.73 -11.03 -11.22
N LYS A 71 21.16 -11.16 -9.97
CA LYS A 71 20.67 -12.17 -9.03
C LYS A 71 19.19 -11.95 -8.69
N ASN A 72 18.71 -10.71 -8.70
CA ASN A 72 17.33 -10.32 -8.38
C ASN A 72 17.09 -8.83 -8.67
N CYS A 73 15.82 -8.40 -8.58
CA CYS A 73 15.44 -6.99 -8.73
C CYS A 73 16.22 -6.05 -7.80
N SER A 74 16.54 -6.47 -6.56
CA SER A 74 17.27 -5.62 -5.62
C SER A 74 18.69 -5.28 -6.08
N GLU A 75 19.39 -6.22 -6.73
CA GLU A 75 20.69 -5.96 -7.34
C GLU A 75 20.55 -5.03 -8.54
N ALA A 76 19.56 -5.26 -9.41
CA ALA A 76 19.25 -4.37 -10.53
C ALA A 76 19.00 -2.92 -10.07
N LEU A 77 18.15 -2.73 -9.06
CA LEU A 77 17.87 -1.42 -8.45
C LEU A 77 19.11 -0.79 -7.83
N ASN A 78 19.96 -1.57 -7.15
CA ASN A 78 21.21 -1.04 -6.62
C ASN A 78 22.12 -0.55 -7.75
N THR A 79 22.30 -1.33 -8.80
CA THR A 79 23.12 -0.98 -9.97
C THR A 79 22.60 0.28 -10.63
N ALA A 80 21.29 0.37 -10.87
CA ALA A 80 20.66 1.56 -11.45
C ALA A 80 20.83 2.80 -10.56
N ILE A 81 20.35 2.75 -9.31
CA ILE A 81 20.35 3.90 -8.39
C ILE A 81 21.77 4.43 -8.18
N LYS A 82 22.72 3.56 -7.83
CA LYS A 82 24.10 3.99 -7.52
C LYS A 82 24.92 4.26 -8.78
N GLY A 83 24.58 3.63 -9.90
CA GLY A 83 25.25 3.84 -11.18
C GLY A 83 24.86 5.16 -11.84
N VAL A 84 23.63 5.65 -11.62
CA VAL A 84 23.11 6.93 -12.11
C VAL A 84 23.54 8.10 -11.23
N LEU A 85 23.35 7.97 -9.91
CA LEU A 85 23.43 9.12 -9.01
C LEU A 85 24.86 9.57 -8.72
N ARG A 86 25.04 10.88 -8.62
CA ARG A 86 26.28 11.57 -8.30
C ARG A 86 26.09 12.52 -7.12
N ARG A 87 27.21 13.03 -6.61
CA ARG A 87 27.18 13.96 -5.47
C ARG A 87 26.47 15.27 -5.86
N GLY A 88 25.48 15.65 -5.07
CA GLY A 88 24.70 16.87 -5.25
C GLY A 88 23.42 16.68 -6.06
N ASP A 89 23.12 15.46 -6.51
CA ASP A 89 21.87 15.13 -7.19
C ASP A 89 20.69 15.15 -6.22
N HIS A 90 19.51 15.41 -6.78
CA HIS A 90 18.22 15.28 -6.12
C HIS A 90 17.45 14.08 -6.71
N VAL A 91 16.73 13.36 -5.85
CA VAL A 91 15.92 12.19 -6.23
C VAL A 91 14.50 12.35 -5.71
N ILE A 92 13.52 12.00 -6.54
CA ILE A 92 12.12 11.88 -6.16
C ILE A 92 11.76 10.40 -6.06
N THR A 93 11.07 10.01 -4.99
CA THR A 93 10.58 8.64 -4.76
C THR A 93 9.21 8.67 -4.10
N SER A 94 8.50 7.54 -4.05
CA SER A 94 7.21 7.44 -3.33
C SER A 94 7.34 6.91 -1.89
N SER A 95 6.28 7.08 -1.09
CA SER A 95 6.15 6.42 0.22
C SER A 95 5.72 4.94 0.11
N MET A 96 5.42 4.45 -1.10
CA MET A 96 4.98 3.06 -1.33
C MET A 96 6.11 2.10 -1.71
N GLU A 97 7.36 2.59 -1.69
CA GLU A 97 8.51 1.83 -2.15
C GLU A 97 8.86 0.62 -1.28
N HIS A 98 9.30 -0.43 -1.95
CA HIS A 98 9.97 -1.56 -1.32
C HIS A 98 11.35 -1.15 -0.77
N ASN A 99 11.84 -1.85 0.25
CA ASN A 99 13.16 -1.65 0.84
C ASN A 99 14.33 -1.72 -0.17
N SER A 100 14.12 -2.35 -1.32
CA SER A 100 15.11 -2.45 -2.41
C SER A 100 15.34 -1.13 -3.13
N VAL A 101 14.36 -0.22 -3.12
CA VAL A 101 14.51 1.18 -3.57
C VAL A 101 14.89 2.05 -2.38
N TRP A 102 14.15 1.94 -1.27
CA TRP A 102 14.29 2.82 -0.11
C TRP A 102 15.70 2.79 0.51
N ARG A 103 16.26 1.60 0.75
CA ARG A 103 17.54 1.48 1.47
C ARG A 103 18.73 2.02 0.68
N PRO A 104 18.89 1.76 -0.63
CA PRO A 104 19.92 2.43 -1.43
C PRO A 104 19.83 3.96 -1.38
N LEU A 105 18.64 4.53 -1.53
CA LEU A 105 18.42 5.99 -1.50
C LEU A 105 18.80 6.57 -0.13
N LYS A 106 18.26 6.03 0.97
CA LYS A 106 18.61 6.49 2.33
C LYS A 106 20.09 6.29 2.66
N THR A 107 20.75 5.29 2.06
CA THR A 107 22.20 5.12 2.22
C THR A 107 22.99 6.24 1.54
N LEU A 108 22.60 6.64 0.33
CA LEU A 108 23.24 7.74 -0.40
C LEU A 108 22.96 9.10 0.26
N GLU A 109 21.73 9.32 0.70
CA GLU A 109 21.32 10.53 1.43
C GLU A 109 22.08 10.65 2.77
N LYS A 110 22.16 9.58 3.57
CA LYS A 110 22.95 9.56 4.82
C LYS A 110 24.43 9.87 4.59
N LYS A 111 24.98 9.53 3.42
CA LYS A 111 26.37 9.84 3.04
C LYS A 111 26.54 11.27 2.49
N GLY A 112 25.47 12.06 2.39
CA GLY A 112 25.49 13.39 1.77
C GLY A 112 25.79 13.35 0.28
N VAL A 113 25.49 12.24 -0.40
CA VAL A 113 25.66 12.11 -1.85
C VAL A 113 24.46 12.74 -2.56
N ILE A 114 23.24 12.47 -2.09
CA ILE A 114 22.01 12.98 -2.70
C ILE A 114 21.16 13.72 -1.68
N SER A 115 20.24 14.52 -2.19
CA SER A 115 19.02 14.91 -1.49
C SER A 115 17.85 14.05 -1.99
N LEU A 116 16.85 13.82 -1.14
CA LEU A 116 15.74 12.92 -1.42
C LEU A 116 14.41 13.60 -1.06
N THR A 117 13.49 13.63 -2.00
CA THR A 117 12.08 13.99 -1.77
C THR A 117 11.23 12.72 -1.84
N GLU A 118 10.48 12.47 -0.78
CA GLU A 118 9.51 11.37 -0.70
C GLU A 118 8.10 11.92 -0.90
N ILE A 119 7.43 11.50 -1.97
CA ILE A 119 6.03 11.81 -2.24
C ILE A 119 5.16 10.95 -1.33
N LYS A 120 4.38 11.61 -0.47
CA LYS A 120 3.41 10.95 0.41
C LYS A 120 2.20 10.53 -0.40
N CYS A 121 2.08 9.21 -0.61
CA CYS A 121 0.94 8.63 -1.31
C CYS A 121 -0.31 8.62 -0.43
N GLY A 122 -1.47 8.50 -1.06
CA GLY A 122 -2.76 8.37 -0.38
C GLY A 122 -2.89 7.04 0.37
N GLN A 123 -3.92 6.93 1.22
CA GLN A 123 -4.18 5.70 1.98
C GLN A 123 -4.56 4.50 1.11
N ARG A 124 -5.01 4.74 -0.14
CA ARG A 124 -5.23 3.68 -1.15
C ARG A 124 -3.92 3.28 -1.85
N GLY A 125 -2.79 3.90 -1.52
CA GLY A 125 -1.49 3.66 -2.12
C GLY A 125 -1.27 4.39 -3.46
N ASP A 126 -2.17 5.30 -3.81
CA ASP A 126 -2.14 6.13 -5.01
C ASP A 126 -1.15 7.30 -4.87
N ILE A 127 -0.45 7.62 -5.95
CA ILE A 127 0.52 8.71 -5.98
C ILE A 127 -0.15 10.00 -6.47
N ASP A 128 0.12 11.11 -5.77
CA ASP A 128 -0.33 12.44 -6.17
C ASP A 128 0.62 13.02 -7.24
N LEU A 129 0.12 13.14 -8.48
CA LEU A 129 0.87 13.66 -9.62
C LEU A 129 1.21 15.15 -9.50
N ASP A 130 0.36 15.95 -8.84
CA ASP A 130 0.65 17.36 -8.61
C ASP A 130 1.78 17.49 -7.58
N ALA A 131 1.78 16.66 -6.53
CA ALA A 131 2.89 16.60 -5.59
C ALA A 131 4.22 16.15 -6.25
N VAL A 132 4.17 15.21 -7.21
CA VAL A 132 5.34 14.82 -8.01
C VAL A 132 5.84 16.01 -8.83
N LYS A 133 4.94 16.71 -9.51
CA LYS A 133 5.25 17.89 -10.32
C LYS A 133 5.91 19.00 -9.50
N ASP A 134 5.42 19.25 -8.30
CA ASP A 134 5.97 20.29 -7.40
C ASP A 134 7.29 19.88 -6.74
N ALA A 135 7.62 18.58 -6.72
CA ALA A 135 8.84 18.06 -6.12
C ALA A 135 10.08 18.22 -7.01
N PHE A 136 9.94 18.57 -8.29
CA PHE A 136 11.08 18.77 -9.18
C PHE A 136 11.92 19.98 -8.78
N GLN A 137 13.22 19.73 -8.66
CA GLN A 137 14.26 20.72 -8.38
C GLN A 137 15.26 20.79 -9.55
N PRO A 138 16.05 21.88 -9.69
CA PRO A 138 17.01 22.03 -10.79
C PRO A 138 18.07 20.92 -10.90
N ARG A 139 18.31 20.15 -9.84
CA ARG A 139 19.26 19.03 -9.80
C ARG A 139 18.58 17.67 -9.70
N THR A 140 17.28 17.59 -9.99
CA THR A 140 16.58 16.30 -10.01
C THR A 140 17.17 15.45 -11.11
N ARG A 141 17.73 14.31 -10.72
CA ARG A 141 18.40 13.40 -11.65
C ARG A 141 17.59 12.14 -11.90
N LEU A 142 16.84 11.71 -10.90
CA LEU A 142 16.12 10.44 -10.91
C LEU A 142 14.75 10.59 -10.24
N LEU A 143 13.71 10.15 -10.94
CA LEU A 143 12.43 9.76 -10.38
C LEU A 143 12.44 8.22 -10.32
N VAL A 144 12.33 7.65 -9.13
CA VAL A 144 12.28 6.21 -8.93
C VAL A 144 10.97 5.80 -8.26
N CYS A 145 10.28 4.82 -8.84
CA CYS A 145 9.03 4.34 -8.29
C CYS A 145 8.81 2.85 -8.54
N THR A 146 7.99 2.22 -7.71
CA THR A 146 7.39 0.91 -8.02
C THR A 146 6.32 1.07 -9.10
N HIS A 147 6.20 0.10 -10.02
CA HIS A 147 5.06 0.05 -10.94
C HIS A 147 3.79 -0.45 -10.22
N ALA A 148 3.93 -1.37 -9.26
CA ALA A 148 2.82 -1.72 -8.38
C ALA A 148 3.28 -1.99 -6.95
N SER A 149 2.51 -1.53 -5.96
CA SER A 149 2.86 -1.74 -4.55
C SER A 149 2.81 -3.21 -4.18
N ASN A 150 3.86 -3.70 -3.50
CA ASN A 150 3.85 -5.05 -2.94
C ASN A 150 3.02 -5.17 -1.65
N VAL A 151 2.38 -4.10 -1.19
CA VAL A 151 1.53 -4.07 0.00
C VAL A 151 0.07 -3.95 -0.40
N THR A 152 -0.28 -2.91 -1.16
CA THR A 152 -1.66 -2.59 -1.55
C THR A 152 -2.04 -3.08 -2.94
N GLY A 153 -1.07 -3.51 -3.74
CA GLY A 153 -1.27 -3.86 -5.14
C GLY A 153 -1.46 -2.67 -6.08
N THR A 154 -1.59 -1.44 -5.56
CA THR A 154 -1.87 -0.22 -6.34
C THR A 154 -0.92 -0.07 -7.51
N ILE A 155 -1.46 0.08 -8.72
CA ILE A 155 -0.71 0.30 -9.95
C ILE A 155 -0.42 1.80 -10.08
N PHE A 156 0.84 2.14 -10.39
CA PHE A 156 1.27 3.52 -10.57
C PHE A 156 1.08 3.97 -12.03
N PRO A 157 0.68 5.23 -12.27
CA PRO A 157 0.48 5.80 -13.59
C PRO A 157 1.83 6.11 -14.28
N LEU A 158 2.49 5.09 -14.84
CA LEU A 158 3.86 5.24 -15.37
C LEU A 158 3.96 6.23 -16.53
N ALA A 159 2.98 6.28 -17.43
CA ALA A 159 3.03 7.18 -18.59
C ALA A 159 3.06 8.66 -18.14
N GLU A 160 2.22 9.01 -17.17
CA GLU A 160 2.16 10.34 -16.59
C GLU A 160 3.43 10.67 -15.79
N LEU A 161 3.96 9.70 -15.05
CA LEU A 161 5.23 9.87 -14.32
C LEU A 161 6.42 10.04 -15.28
N ALA A 162 6.43 9.33 -16.41
CA ALA A 162 7.44 9.48 -17.45
C ALA A 162 7.36 10.87 -18.11
N GLU A 163 6.17 11.33 -18.46
CA GLU A 163 5.96 12.66 -19.03
C GLU A 163 6.47 13.75 -18.07
N LEU A 164 6.15 13.64 -16.78
CA LEU A 164 6.64 14.57 -15.76
C LEU A 164 8.17 14.53 -15.62
N ALA A 165 8.77 13.33 -15.59
CA ALA A 165 10.22 13.17 -15.45
C ALA A 165 10.96 13.75 -16.66
N HIS A 166 10.56 13.38 -17.87
CA HIS A 166 11.20 13.84 -19.10
C HIS A 166 11.01 15.33 -19.34
N GLY A 167 9.84 15.89 -18.98
CA GLY A 167 9.60 17.34 -18.99
C GLY A 167 10.58 18.14 -18.12
N HIS A 168 11.22 17.49 -17.15
CA HIS A 168 12.24 18.07 -16.26
C HIS A 168 13.66 17.51 -16.49
N ASN A 169 13.93 16.86 -17.64
CA ASN A 169 15.21 16.21 -17.95
C ASN A 169 15.67 15.21 -16.86
N THR A 170 14.72 14.55 -16.21
CA THR A 170 14.91 13.58 -15.13
C THR A 170 14.69 12.16 -15.68
N LEU A 171 15.52 11.20 -15.24
CA LEU A 171 15.36 9.80 -15.62
C LEU A 171 14.26 9.12 -14.80
N LEU A 172 13.52 8.19 -15.41
CA LEU A 172 12.55 7.31 -14.75
C LEU A 172 13.16 5.92 -14.52
N LEU A 173 13.31 5.52 -13.25
CA LEU A 173 13.63 4.15 -12.85
C LEU A 173 12.40 3.46 -12.25
N VAL A 174 12.05 2.30 -12.79
CA VAL A 174 10.86 1.54 -12.39
C VAL A 174 11.26 0.22 -11.71
N ASP A 175 10.73 -0.02 -10.50
CA ASP A 175 10.69 -1.36 -9.88
C ASP A 175 9.43 -2.09 -10.37
N ALA A 176 9.62 -3.04 -11.29
CA ALA A 176 8.54 -3.85 -11.85
C ALA A 176 8.46 -5.26 -11.22
N ALA A 177 8.95 -5.44 -9.99
CA ALA A 177 8.96 -6.75 -9.35
C ALA A 177 7.57 -7.38 -9.16
N GLN A 178 6.49 -6.60 -9.12
CA GLN A 178 5.12 -7.08 -9.01
C GLN A 178 4.33 -7.06 -10.33
N THR A 179 4.85 -6.44 -11.38
CA THR A 179 4.12 -6.25 -12.64
C THR A 179 4.72 -7.05 -13.79
N ALA A 180 6.04 -7.29 -13.81
CA ALA A 180 6.67 -8.10 -14.85
C ALA A 180 6.15 -9.55 -14.85
N GLY A 181 5.52 -9.92 -15.97
CA GLY A 181 4.86 -11.22 -16.17
C GLY A 181 3.35 -11.23 -15.87
N VAL A 182 2.81 -10.09 -15.42
CA VAL A 182 1.41 -9.95 -15.01
C VAL A 182 0.71 -8.82 -15.76
N LEU A 183 1.37 -7.67 -15.90
CA LEU A 183 0.89 -6.55 -16.72
C LEU A 183 1.68 -6.49 -18.04
N PRO A 184 1.05 -6.05 -19.14
CA PRO A 184 1.79 -5.67 -20.34
C PRO A 184 2.81 -4.59 -19.98
N LEU A 185 4.05 -4.76 -20.44
CA LEU A 185 5.11 -3.79 -20.27
C LEU A 185 5.69 -3.46 -21.63
N ASP A 186 5.66 -2.19 -21.98
CA ASP A 186 6.30 -1.66 -23.16
C ASP A 186 7.20 -0.51 -22.72
N ILE A 187 8.51 -0.73 -22.82
CA ILE A 187 9.50 0.22 -22.32
C ILE A 187 9.40 1.57 -23.03
N ASP A 188 9.17 1.57 -24.34
CA ASP A 188 9.17 2.78 -25.15
C ASP A 188 7.83 3.53 -24.96
N GLU A 189 6.70 2.83 -25.00
CA GLU A 189 5.37 3.43 -24.77
C GLU A 189 5.25 4.03 -23.36
N MET A 190 5.84 3.37 -22.35
CA MET A 190 5.80 3.84 -20.97
C MET A 190 6.93 4.82 -20.62
N GLY A 191 7.79 5.19 -21.57
CA GLY A 191 8.89 6.15 -21.35
C GLY A 191 9.88 5.73 -20.26
N ILE A 192 10.18 4.43 -20.15
CA ILE A 192 11.00 3.89 -19.07
C ILE A 192 12.49 3.97 -19.43
N ASP A 193 13.27 4.72 -18.66
CA ASP A 193 14.72 4.84 -18.87
C ASP A 193 15.49 3.65 -18.27
N LEU A 194 15.04 3.15 -17.12
CA LEU A 194 15.63 2.03 -16.41
C LEU A 194 14.51 1.17 -15.81
N LEU A 195 14.57 -0.16 -16.00
CA LEU A 195 13.57 -1.09 -15.45
C LEU A 195 14.26 -2.22 -14.70
N ALA A 196 13.88 -2.43 -13.44
CA ALA A 196 14.33 -3.56 -12.65
C ALA A 196 13.22 -4.61 -12.52
N VAL A 197 13.55 -5.88 -12.80
CA VAL A 197 12.61 -7.01 -12.73
C VAL A 197 13.14 -8.15 -11.86
N SER A 198 12.23 -8.93 -11.28
CA SER A 198 12.55 -10.15 -10.55
C SER A 198 12.10 -11.38 -11.32
N GLY A 199 12.99 -12.34 -11.56
CA GLY A 199 12.64 -13.55 -12.28
C GLY A 199 11.73 -14.49 -11.49
N HIS A 200 11.86 -14.53 -10.16
CA HIS A 200 11.19 -15.54 -9.33
C HIS A 200 9.74 -15.24 -8.91
N LYS A 201 9.19 -14.11 -9.37
CA LYS A 201 7.82 -13.64 -9.08
C LYS A 201 6.92 -13.82 -10.30
N GLY A 202 6.33 -12.76 -10.84
CA GLY A 202 5.42 -12.80 -11.99
C GLY A 202 6.04 -13.41 -13.26
N LEU A 203 7.37 -13.34 -13.41
CA LEU A 203 8.10 -14.00 -14.50
C LEU A 203 8.25 -15.52 -14.35
N LEU A 204 7.76 -16.11 -13.25
CA LEU A 204 7.69 -17.56 -13.00
C LEU A 204 9.04 -18.33 -13.06
N GLY A 205 10.17 -17.63 -13.13
CA GLY A 205 11.49 -18.20 -13.21
C GLY A 205 12.05 -18.67 -11.84
N PRO A 206 13.24 -19.27 -11.82
CA PRO A 206 13.92 -19.67 -10.59
C PRO A 206 14.42 -18.49 -9.75
N GLN A 207 14.61 -18.71 -8.45
CA GLN A 207 15.35 -17.76 -7.60
C GLN A 207 16.79 -17.58 -8.10
N GLY A 208 17.39 -16.44 -7.76
CA GLY A 208 18.72 -16.07 -8.27
C GLY A 208 18.71 -15.60 -9.72
N THR A 209 17.53 -15.17 -10.22
CA THR A 209 17.37 -14.53 -11.52
C THR A 209 16.62 -13.21 -11.38
N GLY A 210 17.08 -12.21 -12.11
CA GLY A 210 16.52 -10.86 -12.24
C GLY A 210 17.18 -10.17 -13.42
N ALA A 211 16.71 -8.98 -13.76
CA ALA A 211 17.35 -8.18 -14.79
C ALA A 211 17.19 -6.68 -14.55
N LEU A 212 18.10 -5.91 -15.15
CA LEU A 212 18.04 -4.47 -15.32
C LEU A 212 18.00 -4.16 -16.81
N TYR A 213 16.99 -3.44 -17.28
CA TYR A 213 17.04 -2.75 -18.57
C TYR A 213 17.70 -1.38 -18.41
N ILE A 214 18.48 -0.99 -19.42
CA ILE A 214 19.14 0.32 -19.52
C ILE A 214 18.85 0.94 -20.88
N ALA A 215 18.21 2.11 -20.91
CA ALA A 215 17.95 2.85 -22.15
C ALA A 215 19.23 3.11 -22.96
N SER A 216 19.05 3.22 -24.28
CA SER A 216 20.15 3.09 -25.25
C SER A 216 21.26 4.15 -25.14
N ASP A 217 20.95 5.32 -24.59
CA ASP A 217 21.82 6.48 -24.44
C ASP A 217 22.47 6.58 -23.03
N LEU A 218 22.11 5.69 -22.11
CA LEU A 218 22.58 5.75 -20.73
C LEU A 218 23.88 4.98 -20.49
N ILE A 219 24.78 5.64 -19.74
CA ILE A 219 26.02 5.04 -19.23
C ILE A 219 26.03 5.20 -17.71
N LEU A 220 26.16 4.08 -17.00
CA LEU A 220 26.13 4.01 -15.54
C LEU A 220 27.52 3.62 -14.98
N GLU A 221 27.83 4.05 -13.74
CA GLU A 221 28.98 3.49 -13.01
C GLU A 221 28.71 2.04 -12.62
N THR A 222 29.78 1.27 -12.57
CA THR A 222 29.77 -0.11 -12.07
C THR A 222 29.71 -0.14 -10.54
N LEU A 223 29.05 -1.17 -10.01
CA LEU A 223 29.06 -1.49 -8.59
C LEU A 223 30.13 -2.51 -8.20
N MET A 224 30.57 -3.28 -9.18
CA MET A 224 31.47 -4.40 -9.03
C MET A 224 32.26 -4.54 -10.33
N GLU A 225 33.57 -4.73 -10.20
CA GLU A 225 34.49 -5.05 -11.29
C GLU A 225 35.04 -6.47 -11.09
N GLY A 226 35.35 -7.15 -12.19
CA GLY A 226 35.89 -8.50 -12.14
C GLY A 226 35.86 -9.21 -13.49
N GLY A 227 36.02 -10.53 -13.48
CA GLY A 227 36.08 -11.30 -14.72
C GLY A 227 34.73 -11.38 -15.43
N THR A 228 34.61 -10.76 -16.61
CA THR A 228 33.41 -10.79 -17.47
C THR A 228 33.44 -11.89 -18.53
N GLY A 229 34.62 -12.42 -18.83
CA GLY A 229 34.81 -13.46 -19.86
C GLY A 229 35.07 -12.90 -21.26
N SER A 230 35.06 -11.57 -21.39
CA SER A 230 35.48 -10.85 -22.58
C SER A 230 36.69 -9.95 -22.27
N SER A 231 37.38 -9.49 -23.32
CA SER A 231 38.38 -8.43 -23.26
C SER A 231 39.49 -8.60 -22.21
N SER A 232 39.90 -9.85 -21.91
CA SER A 232 40.87 -10.19 -20.85
C SER A 232 42.26 -9.55 -20.99
N LEU A 233 42.58 -9.01 -22.16
CA LEU A 233 43.85 -8.28 -22.39
C LEU A 233 43.79 -6.84 -21.87
N LEU A 234 42.61 -6.30 -21.61
CA LEU A 234 42.44 -4.94 -21.10
C LEU A 234 42.56 -4.96 -19.56
N PRO A 235 43.28 -4.00 -18.96
CA PRO A 235 43.41 -3.90 -17.50
C PRO A 235 42.17 -3.34 -16.81
N PHE A 236 41.20 -2.84 -17.57
CA PHE A 236 39.97 -2.21 -17.07
C PHE A 236 38.73 -3.01 -17.47
N GLN A 237 37.65 -2.82 -16.70
CA GLN A 237 36.34 -3.41 -16.96
C GLN A 237 35.85 -3.06 -18.38
N PRO A 238 35.21 -3.99 -19.12
CA PRO A 238 34.61 -3.69 -20.42
C PRO A 238 33.60 -2.55 -20.34
N VAL A 239 33.52 -1.75 -21.41
CA VAL A 239 32.58 -0.62 -21.47
C VAL A 239 31.26 -1.02 -22.11
N GLU A 240 31.27 -2.09 -22.91
CA GLU A 240 30.13 -2.58 -23.69
C GLU A 240 29.13 -3.37 -22.85
N LEU A 241 27.85 -3.20 -23.15
CA LEU A 241 26.77 -3.98 -22.56
C LEU A 241 26.60 -5.32 -23.31
N PRO A 242 26.14 -6.38 -22.63
CA PRO A 242 25.83 -6.44 -21.20
C PRO A 242 27.08 -6.66 -20.31
N GLY A 243 28.23 -6.98 -20.92
CA GLY A 243 29.45 -7.43 -20.24
C GLY A 243 29.98 -6.49 -19.17
N ARG A 244 29.75 -5.18 -19.28
CA ARG A 244 30.12 -4.17 -18.27
C ARG A 244 29.63 -4.51 -16.85
N PHE A 245 28.43 -5.08 -16.73
CA PHE A 245 27.75 -5.31 -15.45
C PHE A 245 27.61 -6.79 -15.07
N GLU A 246 27.77 -7.72 -16.01
CA GLU A 246 27.64 -9.16 -15.76
C GLU A 246 28.97 -9.78 -15.31
N VAL A 247 29.34 -9.48 -14.06
CA VAL A 247 30.60 -9.92 -13.47
C VAL A 247 30.50 -11.35 -12.94
N GLY A 248 31.49 -12.18 -13.30
CA GLY A 248 31.60 -13.55 -12.84
C GLY A 248 30.99 -14.58 -13.79
N THR A 249 30.60 -15.73 -13.24
CA THR A 249 29.93 -16.80 -14.00
C THR A 249 28.43 -16.65 -13.84
N HIS A 250 27.68 -16.65 -14.95
CA HIS A 250 26.23 -16.54 -14.91
C HIS A 250 25.57 -17.71 -14.18
N ASN A 251 24.40 -17.44 -13.58
CA ASN A 251 23.48 -18.46 -13.09
C ASN A 251 22.80 -19.20 -14.26
N GLY A 252 23.57 -20.00 -14.99
CA GLY A 252 23.13 -20.73 -16.18
C GLY A 252 21.86 -21.56 -15.98
N PRO A 253 21.76 -22.40 -14.93
CA PRO A 253 20.54 -23.16 -14.66
C PRO A 253 19.34 -22.26 -14.41
N GLY A 254 19.52 -21.19 -13.63
CA GLY A 254 18.46 -20.21 -13.35
C GLY A 254 17.97 -19.53 -14.62
N LEU A 255 18.88 -19.04 -15.46
CA LEU A 255 18.56 -18.35 -16.71
C LEU A 255 17.93 -19.28 -17.76
N ALA A 256 18.32 -20.55 -17.80
CA ALA A 256 17.63 -21.55 -18.61
C ALA A 256 16.16 -21.72 -18.16
N GLY A 257 15.94 -21.80 -16.84
CA GLY A 257 14.59 -21.84 -16.27
C GLY A 257 13.78 -20.57 -16.54
N LEU A 258 14.40 -19.39 -16.42
CA LEU A 258 13.75 -18.11 -16.74
C LEU A 258 13.37 -18.01 -18.22
N GLY A 259 14.26 -18.43 -19.13
CA GLY A 259 13.98 -18.47 -20.56
C GLY A 259 12.76 -19.35 -20.90
N ALA A 260 12.65 -20.52 -20.27
CA ALA A 260 11.47 -21.39 -20.41
C ALA A 260 10.20 -20.81 -19.77
N ALA A 261 10.34 -20.05 -18.68
CA ALA A 261 9.21 -19.34 -18.07
C ALA A 261 8.69 -18.22 -18.98
N LEU A 262 9.59 -17.49 -19.65
CA LEU A 262 9.24 -16.48 -20.65
C LEU A 262 8.51 -17.12 -21.85
N ASP A 263 8.95 -18.29 -22.32
CA ASP A 263 8.22 -19.02 -23.37
C ASP A 263 6.79 -19.36 -22.94
N PHE A 264 6.61 -19.81 -21.69
CA PHE A 264 5.28 -20.07 -21.14
C PHE A 264 4.42 -18.81 -21.10
N ILE A 265 4.96 -17.68 -20.62
CA ILE A 265 4.24 -16.41 -20.53
C ILE A 265 3.88 -15.87 -21.92
N ILE A 266 4.82 -15.87 -22.87
CA ILE A 266 4.60 -15.40 -24.24
C ILE A 266 3.56 -16.27 -24.95
N THR A 267 3.62 -17.60 -24.76
CA THR A 267 2.65 -18.53 -25.37
C THR A 267 1.26 -18.41 -24.74
N THR A 268 1.18 -18.23 -23.43
CA THR A 268 -0.10 -18.06 -22.71
C THR A 268 -0.72 -16.69 -23.01
N GLY A 269 0.11 -15.68 -23.18
CA GLY A 269 -0.28 -14.29 -23.32
C GLY A 269 -0.43 -13.60 -21.96
N VAL A 270 0.21 -12.43 -21.81
CA VAL A 270 0.15 -11.63 -20.57
C VAL A 270 -1.28 -11.19 -20.27
N ASN A 271 -2.06 -10.87 -21.30
CA ASN A 271 -3.47 -10.48 -21.12
C ASN A 271 -4.31 -11.61 -20.51
N GLU A 272 -4.10 -12.87 -20.91
CA GLU A 272 -4.79 -14.02 -20.33
C GLU A 272 -4.41 -14.20 -18.86
N ILE A 273 -3.11 -14.06 -18.55
CA ILE A 273 -2.60 -14.09 -17.17
C ILE A 273 -3.27 -12.99 -16.33
N ARG A 274 -3.31 -11.76 -16.85
CA ARG A 274 -3.94 -10.61 -16.20
C ARG A 274 -5.43 -10.82 -16.00
N THR A 275 -6.17 -11.29 -17.00
CA THR A 275 -7.62 -11.53 -16.89
C THR A 275 -7.92 -12.53 -15.78
N LYS A 276 -7.17 -13.62 -15.68
CA LYS A 276 -7.37 -14.59 -14.60
C LYS A 276 -7.02 -14.00 -13.24
N GLU A 277 -5.89 -13.33 -13.12
CA GLU A 277 -5.45 -12.67 -11.87
C GLU A 277 -6.47 -11.63 -11.41
N HIS A 278 -6.93 -10.77 -12.32
CA HIS A 278 -7.93 -9.74 -12.07
C HIS A 278 -9.22 -10.34 -11.51
N ARG A 279 -9.75 -11.38 -12.14
CA ARG A 279 -10.96 -12.08 -11.67
C ARG A 279 -10.79 -12.65 -10.25
N LEU A 280 -9.69 -13.34 -9.97
CA LEU A 280 -9.43 -13.90 -8.64
C LEU A 280 -9.24 -12.81 -7.60
N THR A 281 -8.61 -11.71 -7.97
CA THR A 281 -8.39 -10.54 -7.11
C THR A 281 -9.70 -9.86 -6.76
N GLY A 282 -10.58 -9.64 -7.74
CA GLY A 282 -11.94 -9.13 -7.51
C GLY A 282 -12.73 -10.00 -6.55
N LEU A 283 -12.72 -11.32 -6.75
CA LEU A 283 -13.38 -12.27 -5.85
C LEU A 283 -12.85 -12.18 -4.40
N VAL A 284 -11.53 -12.06 -4.23
CA VAL A 284 -10.91 -11.87 -2.91
C VAL A 284 -11.38 -10.57 -2.27
N ILE A 285 -11.30 -9.45 -2.99
CA ILE A 285 -11.67 -8.11 -2.48
C ILE A 285 -13.13 -8.11 -2.07
N ASP A 286 -14.04 -8.46 -2.98
CA ASP A 286 -15.49 -8.40 -2.77
C ASP A 286 -15.90 -9.21 -1.54
N ARG A 287 -15.32 -10.40 -1.39
CA ARG A 287 -15.68 -11.33 -0.32
C ARG A 287 -15.03 -10.95 1.00
N LEU A 288 -13.81 -10.45 1.03
CA LEU A 288 -13.20 -9.93 2.26
C LEU A 288 -13.96 -8.72 2.80
N LEU A 289 -14.38 -7.79 1.93
CA LEU A 289 -15.19 -6.62 2.31
C LEU A 289 -16.54 -7.02 2.93
N SER A 290 -17.07 -8.19 2.58
CA SER A 290 -18.33 -8.71 3.14
C SER A 290 -18.19 -9.36 4.53
N ILE A 291 -16.97 -9.56 5.05
CA ILE A 291 -16.74 -10.25 6.32
C ILE A 291 -16.68 -9.19 7.45
N PRO A 292 -17.61 -9.24 8.43
CA PRO A 292 -17.57 -8.32 9.57
C PRO A 292 -16.23 -8.37 10.32
N GLY A 293 -15.70 -7.20 10.66
CA GLY A 293 -14.41 -7.08 11.35
C GLY A 293 -13.18 -7.22 10.46
N VAL A 294 -13.33 -7.45 9.15
CA VAL A 294 -12.21 -7.43 8.19
C VAL A 294 -12.03 -6.01 7.62
N VAL A 295 -10.78 -5.56 7.56
CA VAL A 295 -10.38 -4.30 6.90
C VAL A 295 -9.46 -4.64 5.73
N VAL A 296 -9.84 -4.23 4.52
CA VAL A 296 -9.05 -4.40 3.30
C VAL A 296 -8.33 -3.10 2.95
N TYR A 297 -7.05 -3.18 2.63
CA TYR A 297 -6.20 -2.03 2.31
C TYR A 297 -5.93 -1.92 0.80
N GLY A 298 -5.66 -0.71 0.33
CA GLY A 298 -5.37 -0.42 -1.08
C GLY A 298 -6.59 0.14 -1.83
N PRO A 299 -6.57 0.07 -3.17
CA PRO A 299 -7.64 0.63 -4.01
C PRO A 299 -9.00 -0.06 -3.82
N GLN A 300 -9.00 -1.34 -3.41
CA GLN A 300 -10.21 -2.17 -3.34
C GLN A 300 -10.92 -2.28 -4.70
N ASP A 301 -10.14 -2.21 -5.77
CA ASP A 301 -10.61 -2.23 -7.15
C ASP A 301 -9.60 -3.03 -7.99
N PRO A 302 -9.97 -4.20 -8.54
CA PRO A 302 -9.05 -5.04 -9.31
C PRO A 302 -8.54 -4.37 -10.59
N ASP A 303 -9.21 -3.34 -11.11
CA ASP A 303 -8.71 -2.55 -12.26
C ASP A 303 -7.50 -1.69 -11.88
N GLN A 304 -7.45 -1.23 -10.62
CA GLN A 304 -6.41 -0.33 -10.11
C GLN A 304 -5.30 -1.04 -9.33
N GLN A 305 -5.35 -2.37 -9.22
CA GLN A 305 -4.34 -3.14 -8.49
C GLN A 305 -3.97 -4.47 -9.16
N VAL A 306 -2.74 -4.91 -8.93
CA VAL A 306 -2.32 -6.30 -9.19
C VAL A 306 -2.91 -7.25 -8.13
N GLY A 307 -2.68 -8.54 -8.28
CA GLY A 307 -3.10 -9.63 -7.40
C GLY A 307 -2.34 -9.65 -6.08
N VAL A 308 -2.35 -8.52 -5.38
CA VAL A 308 -1.85 -8.29 -4.03
C VAL A 308 -2.98 -7.65 -3.25
N VAL A 309 -3.45 -8.34 -2.21
CA VAL A 309 -4.50 -7.83 -1.32
C VAL A 309 -3.99 -7.92 0.10
N SER A 310 -3.86 -6.76 0.76
CA SER A 310 -3.59 -6.69 2.19
C SER A 310 -4.88 -6.52 2.95
N PHE A 311 -5.03 -7.24 4.06
CA PHE A 311 -6.15 -7.10 4.97
C PHE A 311 -5.72 -7.34 6.41
N ASN A 312 -6.59 -6.98 7.34
CA ASN A 312 -6.50 -7.35 8.75
C ASN A 312 -7.87 -7.80 9.24
N ILE A 313 -7.89 -8.70 10.22
CA ILE A 313 -9.05 -8.93 11.08
C ILE A 313 -8.84 -8.06 12.31
N LEU A 314 -9.80 -7.21 12.63
CA LEU A 314 -9.69 -6.33 13.78
C LEU A 314 -9.54 -7.13 15.07
N ASP A 315 -8.76 -6.57 16.01
CA ASP A 315 -8.49 -7.17 17.31
C ASP A 315 -7.73 -8.52 17.28
N VAL A 316 -7.27 -8.96 16.10
CA VAL A 316 -6.41 -10.14 15.93
C VAL A 316 -5.07 -9.70 15.34
N ASN A 317 -3.97 -10.21 15.89
CA ASN A 317 -2.65 -9.96 15.30
C ASN A 317 -2.60 -10.64 13.92
N PRO A 318 -2.20 -9.94 12.84
CA PRO A 318 -2.04 -10.57 11.52
C PRO A 318 -1.15 -11.81 11.54
N GLU A 319 -0.13 -11.86 12.41
CA GLU A 319 0.71 -13.05 12.58
C GLU A 319 -0.08 -14.27 13.07
N ASP A 320 -1.00 -14.08 14.02
CA ASP A 320 -1.86 -15.15 14.52
C ASP A 320 -2.83 -15.63 13.42
N VAL A 321 -3.39 -14.69 12.64
CA VAL A 321 -4.24 -15.04 11.47
C VAL A 321 -3.44 -15.89 10.48
N GLY A 322 -2.21 -15.50 10.18
CA GLY A 322 -1.32 -16.27 9.29
C GLY A 322 -1.02 -17.67 9.82
N SER A 323 -0.71 -17.80 11.11
CA SER A 323 -0.45 -19.10 11.75
C SER A 323 -1.67 -20.01 11.70
N VAL A 324 -2.87 -19.49 11.99
CA VAL A 324 -4.11 -20.28 11.93
C VAL A 324 -4.40 -20.73 10.50
N LEU A 325 -4.25 -19.83 9.52
CA LEU A 325 -4.44 -20.16 8.10
C LEU A 325 -3.49 -21.28 7.66
N ASP A 326 -2.23 -21.26 8.08
CA ASP A 326 -1.24 -22.30 7.74
C ASP A 326 -1.51 -23.61 8.49
N GLU A 327 -1.55 -23.58 9.82
CA GLU A 327 -1.58 -24.79 10.65
C GLU A 327 -2.92 -25.53 10.63
N VAL A 328 -4.04 -24.80 10.54
CA VAL A 328 -5.39 -25.38 10.61
C VAL A 328 -5.96 -25.61 9.23
N TYR A 329 -5.77 -24.66 8.32
CA TYR A 329 -6.41 -24.68 7.01
C TYR A 329 -5.47 -25.08 5.87
N ASN A 330 -4.16 -25.15 6.11
CA ASN A 330 -3.13 -25.41 5.09
C ASN A 330 -3.15 -24.36 3.95
N ILE A 331 -3.30 -23.09 4.34
CA ILE A 331 -3.33 -21.92 3.48
C ILE A 331 -2.12 -21.03 3.77
N MET A 332 -1.22 -20.91 2.79
CA MET A 332 0.03 -20.20 2.93
C MET A 332 -0.12 -18.74 2.49
N VAL A 333 -0.07 -17.82 3.46
CA VAL A 333 -0.14 -16.36 3.25
C VAL A 333 1.14 -15.66 3.72
N ARG A 334 1.21 -14.33 3.65
CA ARG A 334 2.29 -13.54 4.24
C ARG A 334 1.75 -12.62 5.32
N THR A 335 2.50 -12.43 6.41
CA THR A 335 2.17 -11.47 7.47
C THR A 335 3.33 -10.50 7.69
N GLY A 336 3.05 -9.37 8.34
CA GLY A 336 4.04 -8.38 8.76
C GLY A 336 4.14 -7.17 7.84
N LEU A 337 5.35 -6.61 7.70
CA LEU A 337 5.61 -5.34 7.02
C LEU A 337 5.99 -5.47 5.53
N HIS A 338 5.98 -6.69 5.00
CA HIS A 338 6.24 -7.00 3.58
C HIS A 338 7.45 -6.28 2.97
N CYS A 339 8.48 -6.00 3.77
CA CYS A 339 9.65 -5.23 3.37
C CYS A 339 9.37 -3.80 2.82
N ALA A 340 8.23 -3.19 3.14
CA ALA A 340 7.84 -1.85 2.72
C ALA A 340 7.30 -1.03 3.91
N PRO A 341 8.13 -0.73 4.93
CA PRO A 341 7.66 -0.05 6.14
C PRO A 341 7.09 1.35 5.87
N GLN A 342 7.55 2.07 4.84
CA GLN A 342 6.95 3.36 4.48
C GLN A 342 5.53 3.18 3.93
N ALA A 343 5.31 2.17 3.09
CA ALA A 343 3.97 1.83 2.61
C ALA A 343 3.03 1.53 3.79
N HIS A 344 3.51 0.75 4.76
CA HIS A 344 2.76 0.49 6.00
C HIS A 344 2.52 1.74 6.87
N ARG A 345 3.39 2.77 6.84
CA ARG A 345 3.09 4.05 7.47
C ARG A 345 1.97 4.77 6.73
N THR A 346 2.08 4.86 5.40
CA THR A 346 1.07 5.47 4.53
C THR A 346 -0.32 4.88 4.71
N ILE A 347 -0.43 3.55 4.82
CA ILE A 347 -1.72 2.87 5.00
C ILE A 347 -2.07 2.59 6.48
N GLY A 348 -1.35 3.18 7.43
CA GLY A 348 -1.74 3.11 8.84
C GLY A 348 -1.52 1.78 9.56
N THR A 349 -0.62 0.94 9.06
CA THR A 349 -0.39 -0.42 9.58
C THR A 349 1.03 -0.67 10.10
N ILE A 350 1.87 0.35 10.23
CA ILE A 350 3.28 0.19 10.66
C ILE A 350 3.45 -0.52 12.02
N GLY A 351 2.48 -0.38 12.94
CA GLY A 351 2.56 -0.98 14.29
C GLY A 351 2.33 -2.49 14.33
N ARG A 352 1.57 -3.05 13.38
CA ARG A 352 1.17 -4.47 13.37
C ARG A 352 1.41 -5.21 12.05
N GLY A 353 1.58 -4.48 10.95
CA GLY A 353 1.60 -5.05 9.61
C GLY A 353 0.22 -5.43 9.09
N THR A 354 0.20 -6.28 8.07
CA THR A 354 -1.03 -6.83 7.47
C THR A 354 -0.88 -8.32 7.20
N VAL A 355 -2.00 -9.03 7.09
CA VAL A 355 -2.06 -10.27 6.32
C VAL A 355 -2.11 -9.87 4.84
N ARG A 356 -1.29 -10.50 4.01
CA ARG A 356 -1.24 -10.26 2.58
C ARG A 356 -1.42 -11.56 1.82
N VAL A 357 -2.41 -11.58 0.95
CA VAL A 357 -2.64 -12.64 -0.01
C VAL A 357 -2.31 -12.17 -1.42
N SER A 358 -1.87 -13.11 -2.24
CA SER A 358 -1.47 -12.85 -3.61
C SER A 358 -1.75 -14.06 -4.49
N PRO A 359 -2.93 -14.10 -5.13
CA PRO A 359 -3.26 -15.11 -6.12
C PRO A 359 -2.31 -15.05 -7.32
N SER A 360 -2.25 -16.15 -8.07
CA SER A 360 -1.50 -16.27 -9.32
C SER A 360 -2.35 -16.88 -10.41
N PHE A 361 -1.77 -16.97 -11.61
CA PHE A 361 -2.34 -17.71 -12.72
C PHE A 361 -2.64 -19.19 -12.41
N PHE A 362 -1.96 -19.81 -11.44
CA PHE A 362 -2.18 -21.22 -11.11
C PHE A 362 -3.29 -21.44 -10.09
N ASN A 363 -3.70 -20.40 -9.37
CA ASN A 363 -4.77 -20.54 -8.38
C ASN A 363 -6.14 -20.76 -9.05
N THR A 364 -7.06 -21.32 -8.28
CA THR A 364 -8.44 -21.59 -8.71
C THR A 364 -9.45 -20.80 -7.88
N GLU A 365 -10.68 -20.66 -8.39
CA GLU A 365 -11.76 -20.02 -7.61
C GLU A 365 -12.11 -20.84 -6.36
N ASP A 366 -12.07 -22.17 -6.43
CA ASP A 366 -12.34 -23.05 -5.28
C ASP A 366 -11.32 -22.82 -4.15
N GLU A 367 -10.04 -22.64 -4.49
CA GLU A 367 -9.00 -22.28 -3.51
C GLU A 367 -9.27 -20.91 -2.87
N ILE A 368 -9.71 -19.93 -3.66
CA ILE A 368 -10.07 -18.61 -3.15
C ILE A 368 -11.30 -18.68 -2.22
N ILE A 369 -12.32 -19.44 -2.60
CA ILE A 369 -13.53 -19.65 -1.78
C ILE A 369 -13.16 -20.32 -0.46
N TYR A 370 -12.35 -21.38 -0.50
CA TYR A 370 -11.87 -22.08 0.70
C TYR A 370 -11.10 -21.13 1.63
N PHE A 371 -10.23 -20.28 1.08
CA PHE A 371 -9.55 -19.24 1.85
C PHE A 371 -10.52 -18.23 2.49
N LEU A 372 -11.50 -17.73 1.75
CA LEU A 372 -12.46 -16.76 2.26
C LEU A 372 -13.35 -17.34 3.36
N ASP A 373 -13.73 -18.61 3.25
CA ASP A 373 -14.50 -19.31 4.28
C ASP A 373 -13.66 -19.48 5.56
N ALA A 374 -12.38 -19.81 5.44
CA ALA A 374 -11.45 -19.85 6.58
C ALA A 374 -11.30 -18.48 7.26
N VAL A 375 -11.14 -17.40 6.49
CA VAL A 375 -11.07 -16.03 7.05
C VAL A 375 -12.36 -15.66 7.77
N ARG A 376 -13.52 -16.02 7.21
CA ARG A 376 -14.83 -15.77 7.85
C ARG A 376 -14.93 -16.51 9.18
N GLU A 377 -14.50 -17.76 9.23
CA GLU A 377 -14.49 -18.54 10.47
C GLU A 377 -13.58 -17.89 11.53
N ILE A 378 -12.33 -17.54 11.16
CA ILE A 378 -11.39 -16.85 12.07
C ILE A 378 -11.99 -15.54 12.61
N ALA A 379 -12.56 -14.72 11.73
CA ALA A 379 -13.20 -13.45 12.12
C ALA A 379 -14.40 -13.67 13.06
N SER A 380 -15.23 -14.69 12.81
CA SER A 380 -16.39 -14.99 13.66
C SER A 380 -16.01 -15.46 15.07
N GLN A 381 -14.91 -16.22 15.19
CA GLN A 381 -14.40 -16.71 16.48
C GLN A 381 -13.75 -15.58 17.29
N ALA A 382 -13.09 -14.64 16.63
CA ALA A 382 -12.56 -13.43 17.27
C ALA A 382 -13.67 -12.59 17.92
N GLY A 383 -14.85 -12.50 17.29
CA GLY A 383 -16.05 -11.91 17.90
C GLY A 383 -16.63 -12.76 19.03
N SER A 384 -16.77 -14.08 18.84
CA SER A 384 -17.42 -14.98 19.81
C SER A 384 -16.65 -15.13 21.14
N ALA A 385 -15.31 -15.08 21.11
CA ALA A 385 -14.48 -15.09 22.31
C ALA A 385 -14.68 -13.85 23.21
N ARG A 386 -15.29 -12.78 22.68
CA ARG A 386 -15.71 -11.59 23.44
C ARG A 386 -17.10 -11.71 24.05
N ALA A 387 -18.06 -12.34 23.38
CA ALA A 387 -19.41 -12.55 23.93
C ALA A 387 -19.40 -13.38 25.23
N VAL A 388 -18.42 -14.29 25.39
CA VAL A 388 -18.22 -15.05 26.64
C VAL A 388 -17.53 -14.23 27.74
N LYS A 389 -16.82 -13.13 27.38
CA LYS A 389 -16.18 -12.20 28.34
C LYS A 389 -17.03 -10.95 28.64
N SER A 390 -18.21 -10.80 28.02
CA SER A 390 -19.06 -9.60 28.16
C SER A 390 -20.04 -9.64 29.34
N GLU A 391 -19.85 -10.52 30.33
CA GLU A 391 -20.51 -10.33 31.62
C GLU A 391 -19.78 -9.22 32.42
N LYS A 392 -20.24 -7.97 32.22
CA LYS A 392 -20.02 -6.79 33.09
C LYS A 392 -18.56 -6.43 33.43
N SER A 393 -17.68 -6.34 32.45
CA SER A 393 -16.39 -5.64 32.60
C SER A 393 -16.31 -4.49 31.60
N ASP A 394 -16.17 -3.26 32.08
CA ASP A 394 -15.87 -2.11 31.23
C ASP A 394 -14.56 -2.34 30.46
N TYR A 395 -14.51 -1.93 29.19
CA TYR A 395 -13.34 -2.07 28.35
C TYR A 395 -12.18 -1.19 28.86
N ILE A 396 -12.48 0.03 29.28
CA ILE A 396 -11.63 0.95 30.03
C ILE A 396 -12.19 1.05 31.44
N THR A 397 -11.37 0.65 32.43
CA THR A 397 -11.74 0.58 33.85
C THR A 397 -11.38 1.85 34.61
N GLY A 398 -10.73 2.82 33.97
CA GLY A 398 -10.39 4.12 34.55
C GLY A 398 -9.31 4.87 33.77
N TYR A 399 -9.02 6.09 34.22
CA TYR A 399 -7.95 6.93 33.71
C TYR A 399 -7.21 7.66 34.84
N LYS A 400 -6.02 8.17 34.55
CA LYS A 400 -5.23 9.01 35.46
C LYS A 400 -4.79 10.26 34.74
N ILE A 401 -5.14 11.44 35.28
CA ILE A 401 -4.71 12.72 34.72
C ILE A 401 -3.22 12.92 35.02
N GLN A 402 -2.42 13.15 33.98
CA GLN A 402 -0.96 13.20 34.06
C GLN A 402 -0.38 14.62 33.96
N GLN A 403 -1.05 15.56 33.27
CA GLN A 403 -0.48 16.89 33.03
C GLN A 403 -1.54 17.97 32.76
N THR A 404 -1.33 19.14 33.36
CA THR A 404 -1.98 20.41 33.03
C THR A 404 -0.92 21.35 32.46
N SER A 405 -0.97 21.65 31.16
CA SER A 405 -0.16 22.74 30.60
C SER A 405 -1.06 23.92 30.28
N PRO A 406 -0.71 25.16 30.69
CA PRO A 406 -1.42 26.34 30.23
C PRO A 406 -1.25 26.42 28.71
N CYS A 407 -2.38 26.47 28.01
CA CYS A 407 -2.41 26.61 26.56
C CYS A 407 -3.04 27.98 26.29
N PHE A 408 -2.40 28.77 25.42
CA PHE A 408 -2.86 30.06 24.92
C PHE A 408 -2.50 31.30 25.75
N THR A 409 -2.35 32.41 25.02
CA THR A 409 -1.89 33.73 25.46
C THR A 409 -2.80 34.43 26.48
N ASP A 410 -3.99 33.89 26.76
CA ASP A 410 -4.96 34.47 27.70
C ASP A 410 -4.92 33.85 29.12
N GLY A 411 -4.21 32.72 29.31
CA GLY A 411 -4.04 32.07 30.61
C GLY A 411 -5.31 31.50 31.25
N SER A 412 -6.46 31.52 30.56
CA SER A 412 -7.77 31.16 31.10
C SER A 412 -8.20 29.72 30.82
N ARG A 413 -7.49 29.02 29.92
CA ARG A 413 -7.83 27.65 29.49
C ARG A 413 -6.62 26.72 29.59
N VAL A 414 -6.87 25.48 29.97
CA VAL A 414 -5.84 24.43 30.12
C VAL A 414 -6.04 23.30 29.12
N ARG A 415 -4.95 22.59 28.82
CA ARG A 415 -4.97 21.30 28.13
C ARG A 415 -4.75 20.21 29.15
N VAL A 416 -5.64 19.22 29.17
CA VAL A 416 -5.60 18.10 30.11
C VAL A 416 -5.25 16.82 29.37
N VAL A 417 -4.25 16.10 29.86
CA VAL A 417 -3.86 14.79 29.32
C VAL A 417 -4.11 13.72 30.38
N ALA A 418 -4.83 12.67 30.01
CA ALA A 418 -5.13 11.52 30.86
C ALA A 418 -4.63 10.22 30.21
N SER A 419 -4.00 9.36 31.00
CA SER A 419 -3.66 8.00 30.60
C SER A 419 -4.79 7.04 30.91
N LEU A 420 -5.15 6.18 29.97
CA LEU A 420 -6.19 5.17 30.12
C LEU A 420 -5.63 3.86 30.69
N SER A 421 -6.51 3.01 31.23
CA SER A 421 -6.14 1.71 31.78
C SER A 421 -5.78 0.65 30.72
N ARG A 422 -6.07 0.90 29.43
CA ARG A 422 -5.77 0.00 28.31
C ARG A 422 -5.45 0.77 27.03
N ASP A 423 -4.89 0.04 26.08
CA ASP A 423 -4.72 0.51 24.71
C ASP A 423 -6.06 0.57 23.98
N ILE A 424 -6.44 1.74 23.47
CA ILE A 424 -7.67 2.02 22.72
C ILE A 424 -7.44 2.16 21.22
N SER A 425 -6.22 1.96 20.71
CA SER A 425 -5.92 2.16 19.29
C SER A 425 -6.75 1.26 18.37
N GLU A 426 -7.16 0.09 18.86
CA GLU A 426 -8.06 -0.82 18.16
C GLU A 426 -9.50 -0.29 18.02
N LEU A 427 -9.89 0.69 18.84
CA LEU A 427 -11.20 1.34 18.74
C LEU A 427 -11.25 2.39 17.65
N PHE A 428 -10.11 2.93 17.17
CA PHE A 428 -10.12 4.07 16.25
C PHE A 428 -10.88 3.83 14.95
N PRO A 429 -10.81 2.66 14.27
CA PRO A 429 -11.65 2.39 13.10
C PRO A 429 -13.16 2.37 13.40
N TYR A 430 -13.56 1.94 14.60
CA TYR A 430 -14.95 1.93 15.03
C TYR A 430 -15.43 3.32 15.43
N LEU A 431 -14.58 4.07 16.14
CA LEU A 431 -14.80 5.47 16.49
C LEU A 431 -14.90 6.32 15.23
N ASN A 432 -14.08 6.04 14.23
CA ASN A 432 -14.16 6.69 12.93
C ASN A 432 -15.52 6.42 12.26
N ALA A 433 -15.97 5.17 12.25
CA ALA A 433 -17.28 4.81 11.69
C ALA A 433 -18.46 5.52 12.37
N VAL A 434 -18.42 5.68 13.69
CA VAL A 434 -19.59 6.14 14.48
C VAL A 434 -19.52 7.57 15.00
N LEU A 435 -18.34 8.18 15.07
CA LEU A 435 -18.15 9.56 15.56
C LEU A 435 -17.72 10.52 14.46
N ARG A 436 -17.34 10.02 13.26
CA ARG A 436 -16.90 10.83 12.12
C ARG A 436 -15.86 11.90 12.47
N GLY A 437 -14.97 11.52 13.39
CA GLY A 437 -13.77 12.27 13.70
C GLY A 437 -12.71 12.07 12.61
N ASP A 438 -11.52 12.58 12.87
CA ASP A 438 -10.36 12.46 12.02
C ASP A 438 -9.44 11.37 12.57
N PHE A 439 -9.52 10.18 11.97
CA PHE A 439 -8.60 9.09 12.30
C PHE A 439 -7.29 9.22 11.50
N ASP A 440 -6.29 9.83 12.12
CA ASP A 440 -4.91 9.86 11.64
C ASP A 440 -4.21 8.54 11.99
N GLN A 441 -4.12 7.67 10.99
CA GLN A 441 -3.49 6.37 11.16
C GLN A 441 -1.96 6.43 11.20
N GLU A 442 -1.32 7.49 10.68
CA GLU A 442 0.13 7.64 10.75
C GLU A 442 0.58 7.88 12.18
N ARG A 443 -0.17 8.72 12.90
CA ARG A 443 0.09 9.07 14.30
C ARG A 443 -0.62 8.14 15.28
N MET A 444 -1.46 7.23 14.78
CA MET A 444 -2.38 6.41 15.60
C MET A 444 -3.14 7.30 16.58
N LEU A 445 -3.85 8.26 15.98
CA LEU A 445 -4.49 9.39 16.61
C LEU A 445 -5.93 9.46 16.09
N PHE A 446 -6.91 9.50 16.98
CA PHE A 446 -8.27 9.85 16.60
C PHE A 446 -8.63 11.22 17.18
N THR A 447 -8.98 12.16 16.32
CA THR A 447 -9.38 13.50 16.74
C THR A 447 -10.88 13.66 16.57
N CYS A 448 -11.57 14.11 17.61
CA CYS A 448 -12.96 14.53 17.51
C CYS A 448 -13.16 15.80 18.34
N SER A 449 -14.39 16.27 18.43
CA SER A 449 -14.76 17.38 19.31
C SER A 449 -15.81 16.91 20.31
N TYR A 450 -15.79 17.50 21.51
CA TYR A 450 -16.84 17.39 22.51
C TYR A 450 -17.33 18.83 22.79
N GLY A 451 -18.47 19.22 22.23
CA GLY A 451 -18.81 20.62 22.02
C GLY A 451 -17.71 21.36 21.24
N GLU A 452 -17.32 22.57 21.66
CA GLU A 452 -16.25 23.34 21.00
C GLU A 452 -14.81 22.89 21.35
N ARG A 453 -14.67 21.80 22.11
CA ARG A 453 -13.41 21.34 22.71
C ARG A 453 -12.81 20.19 21.90
N PRO A 454 -11.58 20.33 21.37
CA PRO A 454 -10.94 19.25 20.64
C PRO A 454 -10.52 18.14 21.60
N ILE A 455 -10.87 16.90 21.24
CA ILE A 455 -10.46 15.66 21.89
C ILE A 455 -9.48 14.94 20.97
N VAL A 456 -8.34 14.56 21.52
CA VAL A 456 -7.31 13.80 20.82
C VAL A 456 -7.11 12.49 21.57
N LEU A 457 -7.48 11.39 20.94
CA LEU A 457 -7.28 10.04 21.44
C LEU A 457 -6.01 9.45 20.82
N GLN A 458 -5.16 8.87 21.65
CA GLN A 458 -3.96 8.13 21.27
C GLN A 458 -4.00 6.77 21.96
N ALA A 459 -3.11 5.85 21.55
CA ALA A 459 -3.11 4.46 21.99
C ALA A 459 -3.48 4.26 23.47
N GLN A 460 -2.89 4.99 24.42
CA GLN A 460 -3.26 4.89 25.85
C GLN A 460 -3.55 6.25 26.50
N GLN A 461 -3.89 7.26 25.70
CA GLN A 461 -4.03 8.63 26.20
C GLN A 461 -5.23 9.34 25.58
N VAL A 462 -5.84 10.20 26.38
CA VAL A 462 -6.85 11.17 25.93
C VAL A 462 -6.35 12.56 26.28
N THR A 463 -6.35 13.44 25.28
CA THR A 463 -6.06 14.86 25.46
C THR A 463 -7.33 15.66 25.23
N VAL A 464 -7.74 16.42 26.24
CA VAL A 464 -8.86 17.36 26.18
C VAL A 464 -8.30 18.78 26.06
N GLY A 465 -8.67 19.48 24.98
CA GLY A 465 -8.30 20.88 24.77
C GLY A 465 -9.35 21.86 25.27
N LYS A 466 -8.94 23.11 25.54
CA LYS A 466 -9.82 24.25 25.88
C LYS A 466 -10.72 24.02 27.11
N THR A 467 -10.19 23.44 28.19
CA THR A 467 -10.96 23.27 29.44
C THR A 467 -10.70 24.43 30.40
N GLU A 468 -11.73 24.84 31.15
CA GLU A 468 -11.66 25.97 32.09
C GLU A 468 -11.09 25.54 33.45
N ASP A 469 -11.43 24.32 33.89
CA ASP A 469 -10.95 23.73 35.13
C ASP A 469 -10.85 22.19 35.05
N MET A 470 -10.35 21.59 36.13
CA MET A 470 -10.16 20.14 36.25
C MET A 470 -11.47 19.37 36.45
N ALA A 471 -12.50 20.00 37.00
CA ALA A 471 -13.80 19.37 37.20
C ALA A 471 -14.47 19.13 35.85
N THR A 472 -14.50 20.18 35.02
CA THR A 472 -14.99 20.14 33.63
C THR A 472 -14.20 19.14 32.79
N ALA A 473 -12.87 19.11 32.93
CA ALA A 473 -12.05 18.12 32.23
C ALA A 473 -12.33 16.68 32.68
N GLY A 474 -12.61 16.46 33.97
CA GLY A 474 -13.02 15.16 34.51
C GLY A 474 -14.35 14.70 33.92
N GLU A 475 -15.36 15.57 33.88
CA GLU A 475 -16.67 15.28 33.28
C GLU A 475 -16.54 14.88 31.79
N ILE A 476 -15.70 15.59 31.03
CA ILE A 476 -15.44 15.26 29.62
C ILE A 476 -14.70 13.92 29.50
N LEU A 477 -13.71 13.65 30.36
CA LEU A 477 -12.98 12.39 30.34
C LEU A 477 -13.90 11.21 30.70
N ASP A 478 -14.80 11.37 31.66
CA ASP A 478 -15.81 10.38 32.02
C ASP A 478 -16.74 10.10 30.84
N ALA A 479 -17.19 11.13 30.13
CA ALA A 479 -18.00 11.00 28.92
C ALA A 479 -17.24 10.30 27.79
N VAL A 480 -15.98 10.67 27.54
CA VAL A 480 -15.12 10.01 26.53
C VAL A 480 -14.93 8.53 26.88
N VAL A 481 -14.65 8.19 28.14
CA VAL A 481 -14.49 6.80 28.59
C VAL A 481 -15.80 6.02 28.44
N ALA A 482 -16.94 6.61 28.78
CA ALA A 482 -18.25 5.99 28.57
C ALA A 482 -18.49 5.68 27.09
N ILE A 483 -18.13 6.59 26.19
CA ILE A 483 -18.22 6.39 24.73
C ILE A 483 -17.26 5.28 24.28
N LEU A 484 -16.01 5.29 24.73
CA LEU A 484 -15.04 4.24 24.40
C LEU A 484 -15.57 2.86 24.81
N ASN A 485 -16.15 2.75 26.01
CA ASN A 485 -16.77 1.53 26.51
C ASN A 485 -18.02 1.13 25.70
N LYS A 486 -18.84 2.10 25.28
CA LYS A 486 -20.04 1.87 24.48
C LYS A 486 -19.72 1.42 23.06
N VAL A 487 -18.77 2.09 22.40
CA VAL A 487 -18.26 1.68 21.08
C VAL A 487 -17.62 0.31 21.22
N ALA A 488 -16.89 0.05 22.30
CA ALA A 488 -16.34 -1.28 22.57
C ALA A 488 -17.41 -2.37 22.72
N ALA A 489 -18.52 -2.07 23.40
CA ALA A 489 -19.64 -3.00 23.57
C ALA A 489 -20.44 -3.23 22.28
N LYS A 490 -20.48 -2.24 21.37
CA LYS A 490 -21.25 -2.30 20.11
C LYS A 490 -20.43 -2.72 18.89
N ARG A 491 -19.15 -3.11 19.04
CA ARG A 491 -18.24 -3.39 17.91
C ARG A 491 -18.80 -4.38 16.89
N GLU A 492 -19.53 -5.40 17.34
CA GLU A 492 -20.12 -6.42 16.46
C GLU A 492 -21.22 -5.87 15.53
N THR A 493 -21.80 -4.73 15.89
CA THR A 493 -22.86 -4.06 15.12
C THR A 493 -22.35 -2.88 14.29
N ILE A 494 -21.09 -2.49 14.46
CA ILE A 494 -20.48 -1.33 13.81
C ILE A 494 -19.60 -1.85 12.67
N VAL A 495 -19.83 -1.38 11.45
CA VAL A 495 -18.90 -1.60 10.33
C VAL A 495 -17.72 -0.64 10.49
N PRO A 496 -16.52 -1.12 10.83
CA PRO A 496 -15.36 -0.26 11.07
C PRO A 496 -14.85 0.35 9.76
N THR A 497 -14.23 1.53 9.83
CA THR A 497 -13.67 2.17 8.65
C THR A 497 -12.39 2.93 8.96
N THR A 498 -11.42 2.79 8.08
CA THR A 498 -10.18 3.55 8.07
C THR A 498 -10.23 4.71 7.08
N LEU A 499 -11.24 4.72 6.19
CA LEU A 499 -11.41 5.77 5.19
C LEU A 499 -11.77 7.11 5.89
N PRO A 500 -11.28 8.24 5.35
CA PRO A 500 -11.73 9.56 5.78
C PRO A 500 -13.26 9.62 5.75
N GLN A 501 -13.87 9.97 6.88
CA GLN A 501 -15.31 10.15 6.93
C GLN A 501 -15.67 11.50 6.32
N PHE A 502 -16.55 11.49 5.33
CA PHE A 502 -17.07 12.72 4.76
C PHE A 502 -17.89 13.46 5.82
N GLN A 503 -17.38 14.58 6.31
CA GLN A 503 -18.14 15.50 7.15
C GLN A 503 -19.03 16.37 6.25
N LEU A 504 -20.34 16.29 6.45
CA LEU A 504 -21.30 17.10 5.69
C LEU A 504 -21.07 18.57 6.08
N SER A 505 -20.72 19.40 5.11
CA SER A 505 -20.57 20.83 5.33
C SER A 505 -21.94 21.51 5.35
N PRO A 506 -22.13 22.59 6.14
CA PRO A 506 -23.32 23.42 6.03
C PRO A 506 -23.59 23.87 4.59
N PHE A 507 -22.54 24.05 3.78
CA PHE A 507 -22.67 24.40 2.36
C PHE A 507 -23.28 23.29 1.49
N ASP A 508 -23.07 22.02 1.83
CA ASP A 508 -23.59 20.89 1.07
C ASP A 508 -25.12 20.83 1.11
N ILE A 509 -25.70 21.25 2.23
CA ILE A 509 -27.15 21.32 2.40
C ILE A 509 -27.71 22.73 2.18
N TYR A 510 -26.92 23.78 2.41
CA TYR A 510 -27.30 25.18 2.20
C TYR A 510 -27.87 25.42 0.80
N LYS A 511 -27.38 24.69 -0.20
CA LYS A 511 -27.86 24.82 -1.58
C LYS A 511 -29.34 24.48 -1.77
N TYR A 512 -29.94 23.73 -0.85
CA TYR A 512 -31.36 23.36 -0.87
C TYR A 512 -32.25 24.31 -0.05
N PHE A 513 -31.66 25.18 0.78
CA PHE A 513 -32.40 26.19 1.54
C PHE A 513 -32.85 27.37 0.66
N PRO A 514 -33.84 28.17 1.08
CA PRO A 514 -34.40 29.28 0.30
C PRO A 514 -33.43 30.45 0.04
N ARG A 515 -32.38 30.57 0.86
CA ARG A 515 -31.34 31.63 0.79
C ARG A 515 -31.89 33.06 0.87
N THR A 516 -33.04 33.22 1.53
CA THR A 516 -33.69 34.54 1.71
C THR A 516 -33.16 35.31 2.91
N ASN A 517 -32.54 34.61 3.88
CA ASN A 517 -32.11 35.18 5.16
C ASN A 517 -33.24 35.96 5.88
N CYS A 518 -34.49 35.47 5.76
CA CYS A 518 -35.69 36.11 6.32
C CYS A 518 -35.71 36.20 7.85
N ARG A 519 -34.96 35.32 8.54
CA ARG A 519 -34.88 35.19 10.02
C ARG A 519 -36.14 34.66 10.69
N ASP A 520 -37.11 34.17 9.92
CA ASP A 520 -38.36 33.59 10.46
C ASP A 520 -38.11 32.36 11.35
N CYS A 521 -36.98 31.68 11.16
CA CYS A 521 -36.55 30.52 11.94
C CYS A 521 -35.68 30.87 13.16
N GLY A 522 -35.53 32.17 13.50
CA GLY A 522 -34.71 32.65 14.63
C GLY A 522 -33.22 32.82 14.32
N GLU A 523 -32.74 32.25 13.22
CA GLU A 523 -31.33 32.32 12.81
C GLU A 523 -30.99 33.53 11.94
N VAL A 524 -29.75 34.03 12.08
CA VAL A 524 -29.30 35.26 11.39
C VAL A 524 -29.21 35.09 9.88
N THR A 525 -28.92 33.86 9.42
CA THR A 525 -28.84 33.50 7.99
C THR A 525 -29.34 32.08 7.75
N CYS A 526 -29.74 31.77 6.52
CA CYS A 526 -30.07 30.40 6.11
C CYS A 526 -28.86 29.46 6.20
N LEU A 527 -27.63 29.98 6.12
CA LEU A 527 -26.41 29.19 6.32
C LEU A 527 -26.21 28.84 7.80
N ALA A 528 -26.50 29.78 8.71
CA ALA A 528 -26.49 29.51 10.16
C ALA A 528 -27.52 28.44 10.53
N PHE A 529 -28.74 28.55 9.98
CA PHE A 529 -29.76 27.52 10.16
C PHE A 529 -29.31 26.15 9.60
N ALA A 530 -28.72 26.12 8.39
CA ALA A 530 -28.14 24.90 7.83
C ALA A 530 -27.05 24.30 8.72
N ALA A 531 -26.17 25.13 9.31
CA ALA A 531 -25.18 24.66 10.27
C ALA A 531 -25.83 24.04 11.51
N GLY A 532 -26.85 24.70 12.08
CA GLY A 532 -27.59 24.18 13.23
C GLY A 532 -28.37 22.88 12.92
N VAL A 533 -28.80 22.65 11.68
CA VAL A 533 -29.39 21.36 11.26
C VAL A 533 -28.35 20.23 11.31
N ILE A 534 -27.12 20.47 10.85
CA ILE A 534 -26.03 19.47 10.90
C ILE A 534 -25.60 19.20 12.34
N GLN A 535 -25.60 20.24 13.18
CA GLN A 535 -25.30 20.15 14.62
C GLN A 535 -26.47 19.63 15.46
N GLY A 536 -27.58 19.23 14.84
CA GLY A 536 -28.77 18.71 15.54
C GLY A 536 -29.54 19.73 16.39
N GLN A 537 -29.17 21.01 16.32
CA GLN A 537 -29.80 22.13 17.02
C GLN A 537 -31.13 22.55 16.36
N HIS A 538 -31.26 22.27 15.07
CA HIS A 538 -32.48 22.55 14.31
C HIS A 538 -33.02 21.31 13.60
N THR A 539 -34.34 21.25 13.46
CA THR A 539 -35.01 20.32 12.56
C THR A 539 -35.48 21.06 11.31
N LEU A 540 -35.61 20.34 10.19
CA LEU A 540 -35.98 20.97 8.91
C LEU A 540 -37.37 21.64 8.96
N GLU A 541 -38.26 21.18 9.84
CA GLU A 541 -39.59 21.76 10.10
C GLU A 541 -39.52 23.20 10.59
N GLN A 542 -38.42 23.60 11.24
CA GLN A 542 -38.27 24.93 11.79
C GLN A 542 -37.96 25.99 10.73
N CYS A 543 -37.79 25.61 9.45
CA CYS A 543 -37.64 26.55 8.34
C CYS A 543 -38.98 26.75 7.60
N PRO A 544 -39.74 27.83 7.86
CA PRO A 544 -41.08 28.02 7.27
C PRO A 544 -41.07 28.29 5.76
N GLN A 545 -39.90 28.65 5.20
CA GLN A 545 -39.73 28.96 3.78
C GLN A 545 -39.19 27.74 2.98
N LEU A 546 -38.86 26.63 3.64
CA LEU A 546 -38.31 25.44 2.99
C LEU A 546 -39.42 24.67 2.27
N LYS A 547 -39.31 24.53 0.95
CA LYS A 547 -40.28 23.79 0.14
C LYS A 547 -40.24 22.29 0.44
N GLU A 548 -41.41 21.66 0.52
CA GLU A 548 -41.55 20.21 0.80
C GLU A 548 -40.70 19.32 -0.11
N GLU A 549 -40.63 19.60 -1.41
CA GLU A 549 -39.79 18.84 -2.36
C GLU A 549 -38.29 18.88 -2.00
N LYS A 550 -37.81 20.03 -1.50
CA LYS A 550 -36.41 20.20 -1.06
C LYS A 550 -36.20 19.62 0.34
N LYS A 551 -37.24 19.66 1.17
CA LYS A 551 -37.26 19.06 2.50
C LYS A 551 -37.08 17.54 2.42
N ALA A 552 -37.86 16.84 1.59
CA ALA A 552 -37.73 15.39 1.42
C ALA A 552 -36.33 14.96 0.94
N VAL A 553 -35.74 15.70 -0.01
CA VAL A 553 -34.36 15.45 -0.48
C VAL A 553 -33.33 15.67 0.63
N LEU A 554 -33.54 16.67 1.49
CA LEU A 554 -32.67 16.90 2.65
C LEU A 554 -32.87 15.81 3.70
N GLU A 555 -34.09 15.36 3.96
CA GLU A 555 -34.40 14.27 4.89
C GLU A 555 -33.71 12.97 4.48
N GLU A 556 -33.76 12.59 3.20
CA GLU A 556 -33.06 11.40 2.68
C GLU A 556 -31.54 11.52 2.83
N LYS A 557 -30.97 12.67 2.45
CA LYS A 557 -29.52 12.93 2.58
C LYS A 557 -29.05 12.94 4.01
N LEU A 558 -29.83 13.52 4.91
CA LEU A 558 -29.52 13.55 6.33
C LEU A 558 -29.73 12.15 6.93
N ALA A 559 -30.76 11.39 6.54
CA ALA A 559 -30.96 10.03 7.00
C ALA A 559 -29.79 9.11 6.62
N ASP A 560 -29.32 9.17 5.38
CA ASP A 560 -28.11 8.46 4.92
C ASP A 560 -26.85 8.94 5.68
N TYR A 561 -26.75 10.25 5.92
CA TYR A 561 -25.69 10.82 6.73
C TYR A 561 -25.75 10.37 8.21
N PHE A 562 -26.92 10.18 8.82
CA PHE A 562 -27.05 9.83 10.23
C PHE A 562 -27.22 8.32 10.49
N ALA A 563 -27.46 7.51 9.45
CA ALA A 563 -27.78 6.07 9.55
C ALA A 563 -26.72 5.22 10.29
N HIS A 564 -25.47 5.66 10.34
CA HIS A 564 -24.35 4.94 10.95
C HIS A 564 -23.75 5.64 12.18
N LEU A 565 -24.35 6.76 12.62
CA LEU A 565 -23.93 7.46 13.83
C LEU A 565 -24.55 6.79 15.08
N LEU A 566 -23.99 7.09 16.25
CA LEU A 566 -24.63 6.69 17.52
C LEU A 566 -26.05 7.29 17.59
N PRO A 567 -27.02 6.64 18.27
CA PRO A 567 -28.38 7.17 18.38
C PRO A 567 -28.44 8.53 19.09
N LYS A 568 -29.41 9.36 18.71
CA LYS A 568 -29.70 10.65 19.36
C LYS A 568 -29.83 10.51 20.89
N GLY A 569 -28.99 11.25 21.63
CA GLY A 569 -28.86 11.17 23.10
C GLY A 569 -27.70 10.31 23.61
N ASP A 570 -27.05 9.56 22.72
CA ASP A 570 -25.80 8.82 22.95
C ASP A 570 -24.62 9.37 22.13
N GLU A 571 -24.91 10.31 21.23
CA GLU A 571 -23.95 11.09 20.47
C GLU A 571 -23.14 11.96 21.45
N LEU A 572 -21.85 12.17 21.16
CA LEU A 572 -21.19 13.39 21.60
C LEU A 572 -22.18 14.53 21.32
N GLU A 573 -22.47 15.43 22.26
CA GLU A 573 -22.94 16.75 21.84
C GLU A 573 -21.79 17.33 21.00
N LEU A 574 -21.84 17.09 19.68
CA LEU A 574 -20.84 17.51 18.69
C LEU A 574 -20.96 19.01 18.45
#